data_AF-A0A0A0C1H1-F1
#
_entry.id   AF-A0A0A0C1H1-F1
#
_cell.length_a   1.000
_cell.length_b   1.000
_cell.length_c   1.000
_cell.angle_alpha   90.00
_cell.angle_beta   90.00
_cell.angle_gamma   90.00
#
_symmetry.space_group_name_H-M   'P 1'
#
loop_
_entity.id
_entity.type
_entity.pdbx_description
1 polymer ?
#
loop_
_entity_poly.entity_id
_entity_poly.type
_entity_poly.pdbx_seq_one_letter_code
_entity_poly.pdbx_strand_id
1 'polypeptide(L)'
;MTHHALDGYAKAAARQLGPGTHCSITLRYRDRLTYVGSSDPRAERCDAAEVVAGEGPCITAMDELRGVLVPDMQVETRWPQWREAARSVGFRSAAALPAYVDDDTTLALNMYSDALDPWDRERLIGMDSIIQEIAEAVRTRL
;
A
#
# COMPACT_ATOMS: atom_id res chain seq x y z
N MET A 1 13.53 -13.11 -6.09
CA MET A 1 14.11 -11.80 -6.49
C MET A 1 13.26 -10.75 -5.83
N THR A 2 13.83 -10.00 -4.89
CA THR A 2 13.16 -8.88 -4.23
C THR A 2 13.05 -7.74 -5.24
N HIS A 3 11.84 -7.43 -5.69
CA HIS A 3 11.61 -6.36 -6.67
C HIS A 3 11.53 -5.03 -5.92
N HIS A 4 12.62 -4.27 -5.86
CA HIS A 4 12.68 -2.94 -5.21
C HIS A 4 12.71 -1.79 -6.24
N ALA A 5 12.17 -2.03 -7.44
CA ALA A 5 12.25 -1.09 -8.55
C ALA A 5 11.57 0.25 -8.24
N LEU A 6 10.59 0.26 -7.33
CA LEU A 6 9.82 1.44 -6.95
C LEU A 6 10.12 1.95 -5.53
N ASP A 7 11.20 1.51 -4.88
CA ASP A 7 11.62 2.01 -3.56
C ASP A 7 11.75 3.55 -3.54
N GLY A 8 12.28 4.13 -4.62
CA GLY A 8 12.41 5.58 -4.76
C GLY A 8 11.06 6.30 -4.70
N TYR A 9 10.02 5.72 -5.33
CA TYR A 9 8.66 6.25 -5.31
C TYR A 9 8.03 6.09 -3.93
N ALA A 10 8.13 4.91 -3.30
CA ALA A 10 7.59 4.69 -1.96
C ALA A 10 8.22 5.63 -0.91
N LYS A 11 9.54 5.83 -0.97
CA LYS A 11 10.24 6.79 -0.09
C LYS A 11 9.83 8.23 -0.36
N ALA A 12 9.58 8.60 -1.62
CA ALA A 12 9.10 9.93 -1.97
C ALA A 12 7.67 10.15 -1.48
N ALA A 13 6.78 9.16 -1.67
CA ALA A 13 5.40 9.20 -1.19
C ALA A 13 5.34 9.41 0.32
N ALA A 14 6.08 8.61 1.10
CA ALA A 14 6.15 8.74 2.55
C ALA A 14 6.57 10.15 3.00
N ARG A 15 7.53 10.79 2.30
CA ARG A 15 7.94 12.18 2.61
C ARG A 15 6.87 13.21 2.26
N GLN A 16 6.20 13.05 1.12
CA GLN A 16 5.18 13.99 0.65
C GLN A 16 3.89 13.94 1.49
N LEU A 17 3.48 12.73 1.91
CA LEU A 17 2.29 12.49 2.73
C LEU A 17 2.48 12.92 4.19
N GLY A 18 3.70 13.31 4.56
CA GLY A 18 4.02 13.93 5.83
C GLY A 18 4.50 12.96 6.92
N PRO A 19 4.90 13.52 8.07
CA PRO A 19 5.54 12.75 9.14
C PRO A 19 4.69 11.59 9.66
N GLY A 20 5.37 10.50 10.01
CA GLY A 20 4.74 9.28 10.55
C GLY A 20 3.99 8.45 9.51
N THR A 21 4.21 8.72 8.22
CA THR A 21 3.68 7.92 7.11
C THR A 21 4.76 6.99 6.57
N HIS A 22 4.40 5.72 6.46
CA HIS A 22 5.21 4.67 5.84
C HIS A 22 4.46 4.15 4.63
N CYS A 23 5.15 3.91 3.52
CA CYS A 23 4.53 3.52 2.26
C CYS A 23 5.13 2.26 1.68
N SER A 24 4.31 1.48 1.00
CA SER A 24 4.73 0.40 0.12
C SER A 24 3.89 0.38 -1.14
N ILE A 25 4.41 -0.27 -2.19
CA ILE A 25 3.77 -0.36 -3.49
C ILE A 25 3.69 -1.82 -3.87
N THR A 26 2.48 -2.30 -4.13
CA THR A 26 2.22 -3.62 -4.68
C THR A 26 1.80 -3.49 -6.14
N LEU A 27 2.31 -4.39 -6.97
CA LEU A 27 1.93 -4.54 -8.36
C LEU A 27 1.25 -5.89 -8.53
N ARG A 28 0.11 -5.87 -9.24
CA ARG A 28 -0.54 -7.06 -9.76
C ARG A 28 -0.38 -7.08 -11.26
N TYR A 29 0.30 -8.12 -11.77
CA TYR A 29 0.36 -8.42 -13.20
C TYR A 29 -0.40 -9.72 -13.46
N ARG A 30 -1.52 -9.62 -14.18
CA ARG A 30 -2.55 -10.65 -14.29
C ARG A 30 -3.01 -11.07 -12.90
N ASP A 31 -2.78 -12.32 -12.51
CA ASP A 31 -3.14 -12.83 -11.18
C ASP A 31 -1.95 -12.88 -10.20
N ARG A 32 -0.79 -12.32 -10.60
CA ARG A 32 0.43 -12.38 -9.77
C ARG A 32 0.64 -11.08 -9.02
N LEU A 33 0.49 -11.15 -7.70
CA LEU A 33 0.83 -10.09 -6.76
C LEU A 33 2.33 -10.11 -6.46
N THR A 34 2.97 -8.94 -6.53
CA THR A 34 4.38 -8.72 -6.20
C THR A 34 4.52 -7.37 -5.52
N TYR A 35 5.15 -7.31 -4.35
CA TYR A 35 5.57 -6.02 -3.79
C TYR A 35 6.78 -5.51 -4.60
N VAL A 36 6.72 -4.25 -5.01
CA VAL A 36 7.66 -3.65 -5.97
C VAL A 36 8.43 -2.46 -5.43
N GLY A 37 8.08 -1.98 -4.22
CA GLY A 37 8.82 -0.94 -3.52
C GLY A 37 8.33 -0.70 -2.11
N SER A 38 9.24 -0.24 -1.24
CA SER A 38 8.90 0.15 0.13
C SER A 38 9.70 1.37 0.63
N SER A 39 9.10 2.17 1.51
CA SER A 39 9.79 3.24 2.22
C SER A 39 10.77 2.72 3.26
N ASP A 40 10.42 1.58 3.88
CA ASP A 40 11.16 0.97 4.97
C ASP A 40 10.81 -0.51 5.18
N PRO A 41 11.59 -1.26 6.00
CA PRO A 41 11.35 -2.69 6.22
C PRO A 41 10.03 -3.03 6.93
N ARG A 42 9.41 -2.10 7.66
CA ARG A 42 8.15 -2.36 8.38
C ARG A 42 6.99 -2.43 7.39
N ALA A 43 6.92 -1.48 6.46
CA ALA A 43 5.92 -1.48 5.39
C ALA A 43 6.09 -2.68 4.45
N GLU A 44 7.33 -3.04 4.09
CA GLU A 44 7.61 -4.23 3.27
C GLU A 44 7.08 -5.51 3.91
N ARG A 45 7.27 -5.66 5.23
CA ARG A 45 6.77 -6.83 5.96
C ARG A 45 5.24 -6.94 5.94
N CYS A 46 4.53 -5.82 5.83
CA CYS A 46 3.07 -5.82 5.75
C CYS A 46 2.59 -6.29 4.36
N ASP A 47 3.16 -5.77 3.27
CA ASP A 47 2.84 -6.23 1.91
C ASP A 47 3.20 -7.71 1.71
N ALA A 48 4.35 -8.15 2.23
CA ALA A 48 4.73 -9.56 2.19
C ALA A 48 3.71 -10.45 2.91
N ALA A 49 3.10 -9.96 3.99
CA ALA A 49 2.05 -10.69 4.70
C ALA A 49 0.75 -10.78 3.87
N GLU A 50 0.37 -9.74 3.12
CA GLU A 50 -0.78 -9.81 2.20
C GLU A 50 -0.56 -10.82 1.08
N VAL A 51 0.64 -10.80 0.47
CA VAL A 51 1.01 -11.74 -0.60
C VAL A 51 0.97 -13.18 -0.09
N VAL A 52 1.51 -13.44 1.11
CA VAL A 52 1.51 -14.79 1.71
C VAL A 52 0.10 -15.24 2.11
N ALA A 53 -0.70 -14.35 2.71
CA ALA A 53 -2.05 -14.68 3.16
C ALA A 53 -3.04 -14.78 2.00
N GLY A 54 -2.77 -14.12 0.87
CA GLY A 54 -3.71 -13.99 -0.24
C GLY A 54 -4.89 -13.05 0.08
N GLU A 55 -4.81 -12.32 1.19
CA GLU A 55 -5.84 -11.39 1.67
C GLU A 55 -5.20 -10.18 2.37
N GLY A 56 -5.88 -9.04 2.33
CA GLY A 56 -5.39 -7.78 2.91
C GLY A 56 -6.11 -6.57 2.33
N PRO A 57 -5.94 -5.37 2.93
CA PRO A 57 -6.53 -4.15 2.40
C PRO A 57 -6.09 -3.82 0.97
N CYS A 58 -4.82 -4.07 0.61
CA CYS A 58 -4.27 -3.83 -0.73
C CYS A 58 -4.92 -4.71 -1.78
N ILE A 59 -5.07 -6.00 -1.47
CA ILE A 59 -5.71 -6.98 -2.34
C ILE A 59 -7.19 -6.61 -2.51
N THR A 60 -7.87 -6.30 -1.41
CA THR A 60 -9.27 -5.84 -1.43
C THR A 60 -9.43 -4.57 -2.25
N ALA A 61 -8.52 -3.61 -2.10
CA ALA A 61 -8.54 -2.35 -2.84
C ALA A 61 -8.40 -2.58 -4.35
N MET A 62 -7.48 -3.45 -4.77
CA MET A 62 -7.31 -3.83 -6.18
C MET A 62 -8.52 -4.60 -6.73
N ASP A 63 -9.10 -5.51 -5.96
CA ASP A 63 -10.26 -6.32 -6.38
C ASP A 63 -11.52 -5.46 -6.57
N GLU A 64 -11.73 -4.50 -5.69
CA GLU A 64 -12.93 -3.65 -5.67
C GLU A 64 -12.72 -2.31 -6.39
N LEU A 65 -11.51 -2.02 -6.87
CA LEU A 65 -11.10 -0.74 -7.47
C LEU A 65 -11.52 0.49 -6.63
N ARG A 66 -11.36 0.38 -5.31
CA ARG A 66 -11.67 1.46 -4.37
C ARG A 66 -10.67 1.52 -3.22
N GLY A 67 -10.56 2.71 -2.63
CA GLY A 67 -9.79 2.91 -1.41
C GLY A 67 -10.32 2.09 -0.23
N VAL A 68 -9.40 1.57 0.57
CA VAL A 68 -9.68 0.79 1.78
C VAL A 68 -8.96 1.45 2.95
N LEU A 69 -9.72 1.79 4.00
CA LEU A 69 -9.18 2.36 5.24
C LEU A 69 -9.21 1.32 6.36
N VAL A 70 -8.16 1.36 7.18
CA VAL A 70 -8.02 0.67 8.46
C VAL A 70 -7.68 1.74 9.51
N PRO A 71 -8.69 2.40 10.09
CA PRO A 71 -8.49 3.47 11.08
C PRO A 71 -7.77 3.00 12.33
N ASP A 72 -8.02 1.74 12.73
CA ASP A 72 -7.49 1.15 13.95
C ASP A 72 -7.31 -0.37 13.86
N MET A 73 -6.06 -0.81 13.88
CA MET A 73 -5.67 -2.22 13.92
C MET A 73 -6.17 -2.96 15.16
N GLN A 74 -6.47 -2.29 16.28
CA GLN A 74 -6.97 -2.97 17.48
C GLN A 74 -8.35 -3.58 17.29
N VAL A 75 -9.19 -2.96 16.45
CA VAL A 75 -10.58 -3.41 16.19
C VAL A 75 -10.77 -3.99 14.79
N GLU A 76 -9.75 -3.93 13.94
CA GLU A 76 -9.76 -4.59 12.63
C GLU A 76 -9.87 -6.12 12.76
N THR A 77 -10.71 -6.74 11.94
CA THR A 77 -11.01 -8.19 11.98
C THR A 77 -11.06 -8.86 10.61
N ARG A 78 -11.07 -8.09 9.51
CA ARG A 78 -11.26 -8.59 8.14
C ARG A 78 -10.11 -9.47 7.65
N TRP A 79 -8.87 -9.13 8.00
CA TRP A 79 -7.66 -9.84 7.53
C TRP A 79 -6.73 -10.17 8.71
N PRO A 80 -7.01 -11.24 9.48
CA PRO A 80 -6.31 -11.52 10.74
C PRO A 80 -4.80 -11.69 10.61
N GLN A 81 -4.33 -12.34 9.54
CA GLN A 81 -2.91 -12.61 9.32
C GLN A 81 -2.13 -11.33 9.00
N TRP A 82 -2.62 -10.54 8.05
CA TRP A 82 -2.04 -9.23 7.70
C TRP A 82 -2.07 -8.28 8.90
N ARG A 83 -3.21 -8.21 9.61
CA ARG A 83 -3.36 -7.37 10.80
C ARG A 83 -2.30 -7.69 11.85
N GLU A 84 -2.06 -8.97 12.13
CA GLU A 84 -1.06 -9.36 13.12
C GLU A 84 0.36 -8.99 12.66
N ALA A 85 0.68 -9.13 11.37
CA ALA A 85 1.95 -8.67 10.83
C ALA A 85 2.12 -7.15 11.00
N ALA A 86 1.11 -6.35 10.64
CA ALA A 86 1.13 -4.89 10.78
C ALA A 86 1.28 -4.45 12.26
N ARG A 87 0.56 -5.11 13.18
CA ARG A 87 0.68 -4.85 14.62
C ARG A 87 2.06 -5.24 15.16
N SER A 88 2.62 -6.36 14.70
CA SER A 88 3.93 -6.84 15.15
C SER A 88 5.08 -5.91 14.79
N VAL A 89 4.90 -5.10 13.74
CA VAL A 89 5.84 -4.04 13.35
C VAL A 89 5.45 -2.67 13.89
N GLY A 90 4.43 -2.57 14.75
CA GLY A 90 4.07 -1.34 15.48
C GLY A 90 3.08 -0.40 14.79
N PHE A 91 2.52 -0.77 13.63
CA PHE A 91 1.52 0.07 12.98
C PHE A 91 0.16 -0.01 13.70
N ARG A 92 -0.50 1.15 13.77
CA ARG A 92 -1.81 1.33 14.40
C ARG A 92 -2.93 1.53 13.39
N SER A 93 -2.62 2.08 12.22
CA SER A 93 -3.59 2.33 11.15
C SER A 93 -2.96 2.09 9.78
N ALA A 94 -3.80 1.88 8.77
CA ALA A 94 -3.37 1.76 7.39
C ALA A 94 -4.42 2.31 6.40
N ALA A 95 -3.99 2.57 5.18
CA ALA A 95 -4.84 2.86 4.03
C ALA A 95 -4.25 2.19 2.78
N ALA A 96 -5.10 1.72 1.87
CA ALA A 96 -4.68 1.19 0.58
C ALA A 96 -5.50 1.84 -0.53
N LEU A 97 -4.85 2.24 -1.62
CA LEU A 97 -5.50 2.87 -2.77
C LEU A 97 -4.99 2.24 -4.07
N PRO A 98 -5.89 1.74 -4.94
CA PRO A 98 -5.48 1.14 -6.20
C PRO A 98 -5.31 2.20 -7.29
N ALA A 99 -4.50 1.90 -8.31
CA ALA A 99 -4.50 2.60 -9.58
C ALA A 99 -4.39 1.61 -10.74
N TYR A 100 -5.18 1.86 -11.78
CA TYR A 100 -5.16 1.08 -13.00
C TYR A 100 -3.99 1.52 -13.90
N VAL A 101 -3.17 0.57 -14.35
CA VAL A 101 -2.10 0.84 -15.31
C VAL A 101 -2.55 0.45 -16.72
N ASP A 102 -2.97 -0.81 -16.91
CA ASP A 102 -3.48 -1.37 -18.16
C ASP A 102 -4.29 -2.65 -17.88
N ASP A 103 -4.76 -3.31 -18.95
CA ASP A 103 -5.65 -4.48 -18.86
C ASP A 103 -5.05 -5.65 -18.07
N ASP A 104 -3.72 -5.78 -18.03
CA ASP A 104 -3.01 -6.83 -17.32
C ASP A 104 -2.41 -6.31 -16.00
N THR A 105 -2.42 -5.01 -15.72
CA THR A 105 -1.61 -4.41 -14.65
C THR A 105 -2.40 -3.44 -13.76
N THR A 106 -2.38 -3.70 -12.45
CA THR A 106 -2.90 -2.81 -11.41
C THR A 106 -1.84 -2.56 -10.35
N LEU A 107 -1.78 -1.35 -9.82
CA LEU A 107 -0.95 -0.98 -8.67
C LEU A 107 -1.82 -0.71 -7.45
N ALA A 108 -1.21 -0.82 -6.27
CA ALA A 108 -1.73 -0.23 -5.06
C ALA A 108 -0.62 0.49 -4.30
N LEU A 109 -0.92 1.68 -3.82
CA LEU A 109 -0.14 2.38 -2.80
C LEU A 109 -0.74 2.02 -1.45
N ASN A 110 0.10 1.56 -0.54
CA ASN A 110 -0.27 1.31 0.85
C ASN A 110 0.39 2.37 1.73
N MET A 111 -0.36 2.86 2.71
CA MET A 111 0.10 3.78 3.74
C MET A 111 -0.10 3.13 5.11
N TYR A 112 0.87 3.30 5.99
CA TYR A 112 0.85 2.83 7.37
C TYR A 112 1.27 3.93 8.32
N SER A 113 0.71 3.92 9.54
CA SER A 113 1.09 4.87 10.58
C SER A 113 1.03 4.25 11.98
N ASP A 114 1.86 4.79 12.86
CA ASP A 114 1.87 4.46 14.29
C ASP A 114 0.76 5.21 15.04
N ALA A 115 0.13 6.20 14.40
CA ALA A 115 -0.99 6.97 14.94
C ALA A 115 -2.35 6.31 14.66
N LEU A 116 -3.34 6.65 15.48
CA LEU A 116 -4.74 6.31 15.26
C LEU A 116 -5.30 7.20 14.15
N ASP A 117 -5.78 6.59 13.07
CA ASP A 117 -6.51 7.21 11.96
C ASP A 117 -6.03 8.63 11.53
N PRO A 118 -4.77 8.81 11.10
CA PRO A 118 -4.30 10.10 10.64
C PRO A 118 -4.73 10.44 9.20
N TRP A 119 -5.65 9.67 8.61
CA TRP A 119 -6.00 9.69 7.19
C TRP A 119 -7.01 10.80 6.84
N ASP A 120 -6.62 12.05 7.09
CA ASP A 120 -7.44 13.19 6.72
C ASP A 120 -7.56 13.37 5.19
N ARG A 121 -8.43 14.30 4.80
CA ARG A 121 -8.70 14.60 3.39
C ARG A 121 -7.43 14.96 2.61
N GLU A 122 -6.51 15.73 3.22
CA GLU A 122 -5.31 16.20 2.54
C GLU A 122 -4.39 15.01 2.21
N ARG A 123 -4.17 14.11 3.17
CA ARG A 123 -3.37 12.91 2.95
C ARG A 123 -4.00 11.97 1.92
N LEU A 124 -5.32 11.80 1.94
CA LEU A 124 -6.01 10.93 0.99
C LEU A 124 -5.98 11.49 -0.45
N ILE A 125 -6.12 12.81 -0.63
CA ILE A 125 -5.96 13.46 -1.94
C ILE A 125 -4.51 13.34 -2.43
N GLY A 126 -3.55 13.54 -1.53
CA GLY A 126 -2.12 13.35 -1.83
C GLY A 126 -1.82 11.92 -2.25
N MET A 127 -2.37 10.94 -1.54
CA MET A 127 -2.21 9.51 -1.83
C MET A 127 -2.73 9.17 -3.23
N ASP A 128 -3.91 9.68 -3.59
CA ASP A 128 -4.50 9.49 -4.92
C ASP A 128 -3.62 10.09 -6.01
N SER A 129 -3.23 11.35 -5.86
CA SER A 129 -2.36 12.03 -6.83
C SER A 129 -1.06 11.24 -7.06
N ILE A 130 -0.43 10.78 -5.99
CA ILE A 130 0.82 10.01 -6.04
C ILE A 130 0.63 8.67 -6.75
N ILE A 131 -0.41 7.89 -6.43
CA ILE A 131 -0.57 6.56 -7.04
C ILE A 131 -0.94 6.66 -8.52
N GLN A 132 -1.68 7.69 -8.94
CA GLN A 132 -1.92 7.95 -10.36
C GLN A 132 -0.63 8.33 -11.10
N GLU A 133 0.24 9.16 -10.52
CA GLU A 133 1.55 9.51 -11.10
C GLU A 133 2.45 8.27 -11.26
N ILE A 134 2.46 7.39 -10.24
CA ILE A 134 3.23 6.14 -10.30
C ILE A 134 2.67 5.23 -11.39
N ALA A 135 1.35 5.09 -11.49
CA ALA A 135 0.70 4.27 -12.52
C ALA A 135 1.06 4.73 -13.94
N GLU A 136 1.04 6.04 -14.20
CA GLU A 136 1.45 6.59 -15.50
C GLU A 136 2.96 6.38 -15.76
N ALA A 137 3.80 6.53 -14.74
CA ALA A 137 5.23 6.26 -14.86
C ALA A 137 5.55 4.77 -15.10
N VAL A 138 4.72 3.84 -14.61
CA VAL A 138 4.84 2.41 -14.89
C VAL A 138 4.35 2.09 -16.30
N ARG A 139 3.20 2.65 -16.71
CA ARG A 139 2.63 2.48 -18.06
C ARG A 139 3.63 2.84 -19.15
N THR A 140 4.36 3.94 -18.98
CA THR A 140 5.33 4.44 -19.99
C THR A 140 6.63 3.66 -20.06
N ARG A 141 6.86 2.70 -19.15
CA ARG A 141 8.07 1.87 -19.08
C ARG A 141 7.86 0.42 -19.50
N LEU A 142 6.60 -0.01 -19.70
CA LEU A 142 6.21 -1.31 -20.25
C LEU A 142 6.09 -1.22 -21.77
#